data_AF-S4NLQ0-F1
#
_entry.id   AF-S4NLQ0-F1
#
_cell.length_a   1.000
_cell.length_b   1.000
_cell.length_c   1.000
_cell.angle_alpha   90.00
_cell.angle_beta   90.00
_cell.angle_gamma   90.00
#
_symmetry.space_group_name_H-M   'P 1'
#
loop_
_entity.id
_entity.type
_entity.pdbx_description
1 polymer ?
#
loop_
_entity_poly.entity_id
_entity_poly.type
_entity_poly.pdbx_seq_one_letter_code
_entity_poly.pdbx_strand_id
1 'polypeptide(L)' 'MVQKKPKKKVGKKVAAAPLVVKKVEPKKVVNPLFEKRPKNFAIGQDIQPTRDLSRFVRWPKYIRIQR' A
#
# COMPACT_ATOMS: atom_id res chain seq x y z
N MET A 1 9.10 -36.79 56.20
CA MET A 1 8.23 -36.71 55.01
C MET A 1 6.94 -35.98 55.39
N VAL A 2 6.81 -34.67 55.10
CA VAL A 2 5.50 -34.00 54.88
C VAL A 2 5.76 -32.86 53.89
N GLN A 3 4.88 -32.77 52.89
CA GLN A 3 5.08 -32.13 51.60
C GLN A 3 4.93 -30.60 51.58
N LYS A 4 5.61 -29.99 50.61
CA LYS A 4 5.62 -28.58 50.18
C LYS A 4 4.30 -28.16 49.53
N LYS A 5 3.85 -26.91 49.76
CA LYS A 5 3.02 -26.14 48.81
C LYS A 5 3.39 -24.63 48.85
N PRO A 6 3.86 -24.02 47.74
CA PRO A 6 4.16 -22.60 47.70
C PRO A 6 2.91 -21.75 47.40
N LYS A 7 2.74 -20.65 48.15
CA LYS A 7 1.68 -19.65 47.98
C LYS A 7 1.99 -18.79 46.75
N LYS A 8 1.09 -18.79 45.77
CA LYS A 8 1.19 -18.15 44.44
C LYS A 8 1.18 -16.61 44.58
N LYS A 9 2.25 -15.94 44.14
CA LYS A 9 2.31 -14.47 43.99
C LYS A 9 1.28 -14.04 42.94
N VAL A 10 0.27 -13.28 43.36
CA VAL A 10 -0.72 -12.66 42.48
C VAL A 10 -0.14 -11.35 41.96
N GLY A 11 0.56 -11.42 40.83
CA GLY A 11 0.88 -10.24 40.03
C GLY A 11 -0.40 -9.72 39.41
N LYS A 12 -0.74 -8.45 39.69
CA LYS A 12 -1.86 -7.72 39.10
C LYS A 12 -1.62 -7.63 37.58
N LYS A 13 -2.20 -8.54 36.80
CA LYS A 13 -2.21 -8.46 35.34
C LYS A 13 -3.11 -7.30 34.96
N VAL A 14 -2.50 -6.18 34.58
CA VAL A 14 -3.19 -5.07 33.91
C VAL A 14 -3.76 -5.62 32.60
N ALA A 15 -5.07 -5.48 32.40
CA ALA A 15 -5.71 -5.89 31.16
C ALA A 15 -5.16 -5.06 29.99
N ALA A 16 -4.81 -5.71 28.88
CA ALA A 16 -4.42 -5.02 27.66
C ALA A 16 -5.61 -4.20 27.13
N ALA A 17 -5.36 -2.95 26.73
CA ALA A 17 -6.39 -2.04 26.23
C ALA A 17 -7.07 -2.62 24.97
N PRO A 18 -8.42 -2.60 24.88
CA PRO A 18 -9.16 -3.12 23.74
C PRO A 18 -9.23 -2.07 22.61
N LEU A 19 -8.08 -1.63 22.08
CA LEU A 19 -8.05 -0.61 21.01
C LEU A 19 -7.06 -0.94 19.89
N VAL A 20 -6.72 -2.23 19.71
CA VAL A 20 -6.16 -2.70 18.44
C VAL A 20 -7.22 -3.58 17.80
N VAL A 21 -8.32 -2.95 17.40
CA VAL A 21 -9.19 -3.51 16.37
C VAL A 21 -8.31 -3.60 15.12
N LYS A 22 -7.76 -4.80 14.87
CA LYS A 22 -7.20 -5.16 13.57
C LYS A 22 -8.23 -4.72 12.54
N LYS A 23 -7.90 -3.70 11.74
CA LYS A 23 -8.64 -3.41 10.51
C LYS A 23 -8.67 -4.71 9.73
N VAL A 24 -9.81 -5.38 9.72
CA VAL A 24 -10.03 -6.54 8.88
C VAL A 24 -10.03 -5.97 7.47
N GLU A 25 -8.94 -6.20 6.73
CA GLU A 25 -8.91 -5.86 5.32
C GLU A 25 -10.07 -6.59 4.65
N PRO A 26 -11.01 -5.86 4.03
CA PRO A 26 -12.11 -6.50 3.35
C PRO A 26 -11.52 -7.34 2.22
N LYS A 27 -11.71 -8.66 2.29
CA LYS A 27 -11.41 -9.57 1.18
C LYS A 27 -12.29 -9.14 0.02
N LYS A 28 -11.69 -8.41 -0.94
CA LYS A 28 -12.37 -8.06 -2.19
C LYS A 28 -12.74 -9.36 -2.87
N VAL A 29 -14.04 -9.57 -3.10
CA VAL A 29 -14.54 -10.67 -3.91
C VAL A 29 -14.03 -10.43 -5.33
N VAL A 30 -12.93 -11.07 -5.69
CA VAL A 30 -12.36 -10.99 -7.04
C VAL A 30 -13.15 -11.95 -7.90
N ASN A 31 -13.87 -11.42 -8.89
CA ASN A 31 -14.53 -12.24 -9.88
C ASN A 31 -13.44 -12.94 -10.73
N PRO A 32 -13.43 -14.27 -10.80
CA PRO A 32 -12.41 -15.04 -11.53
C PRO A 32 -12.37 -14.75 -13.04
N LEU A 33 -13.40 -14.08 -13.60
CA LEU A 33 -13.41 -13.64 -15.00
C LEU A 33 -12.55 -12.40 -15.27
N PHE A 34 -12.14 -11.66 -14.22
CA PHE A 34 -11.31 -10.46 -14.37
C PHE A 34 -9.87 -10.74 -13.95
N GLU A 35 -8.99 -10.82 -14.94
CA GLU A 35 -7.56 -10.90 -14.74
C GLU A 35 -6.93 -9.50 -14.71
N LYS A 36 -5.89 -9.32 -13.87
CA LYS A 36 -5.06 -8.13 -13.93
C LYS A 36 -4.16 -8.23 -15.17
N ARG A 37 -4.28 -7.28 -16.09
CA ARG A 37 -3.42 -7.16 -17.29
C ARG A 37 -2.52 -5.92 -17.21
N PRO A 38 -1.42 -5.97 -16.43
CA PRO A 38 -0.48 -4.85 -16.38
C PRO A 38 0.30 -4.77 -17.70
N LYS A 39 0.46 -3.55 -18.23
CA LYS A 39 1.33 -3.28 -19.37
C LYS A 39 2.73 -2.89 -18.90
N ASN A 40 3.75 -3.28 -19.65
CA ASN A 40 5.14 -2.93 -19.38
C ASN A 40 5.59 -1.80 -20.31
N PHE A 41 5.92 -0.63 -19.74
CA PHE A 41 6.32 0.57 -20.50
C PHE A 41 7.83 0.84 -20.47
N ALA A 42 8.64 -0.20 -20.22
CA ALA A 42 10.09 -0.12 -20.40
C ALA A 42 10.46 -0.02 -21.90
N ILE A 43 11.72 0.28 -22.19
CA ILE A 43 12.22 0.46 -23.56
C ILE A 43 12.04 -0.85 -24.35
N GLY A 44 11.38 -0.78 -25.51
CA GLY A 44 11.17 -1.93 -26.41
C GLY A 44 10.04 -2.88 -26.00
N GLN A 45 9.16 -2.49 -25.07
CA GLN A 45 8.01 -3.27 -24.61
C GLN A 45 6.70 -2.69 -25.17
N ASP A 46 5.64 -2.59 -24.37
CA ASP A 46 4.34 -2.04 -24.80
C ASP A 46 4.45 -0.56 -25.20
N ILE A 47 3.49 -0.10 -26.02
CA ILE A 47 3.38 1.30 -26.43
C ILE A 47 3.30 2.22 -25.20
N GLN A 48 4.10 3.28 -25.21
CA GLN A 48 4.12 4.27 -24.13
C GLN A 48 2.75 4.96 -23.99
N PRO A 49 2.24 5.16 -22.76
CA PRO A 49 1.08 6.01 -22.51
C PRO A 49 1.29 7.46 -22.99
N THR A 50 0.18 8.16 -23.16
CA THR A 50 0.20 9.62 -23.30
C THR A 50 0.76 10.26 -22.03
N ARG A 51 1.74 11.16 -22.20
CA ARG A 51 2.38 11.92 -21.12
C ARG A 51 2.40 13.39 -21.46
N ASP A 52 2.58 14.25 -20.46
CA ASP A 52 2.71 15.68 -20.71
C ASP A 52 3.97 15.96 -21.55
N LEU A 53 3.76 16.64 -22.67
CA LEU A 53 4.81 17.06 -23.60
C LEU A 53 5.05 18.57 -23.55
N SER A 54 4.40 19.32 -22.65
CA SER A 54 4.52 20.78 -22.55
C SER A 54 5.98 21.29 -22.59
N ARG A 55 6.92 20.57 -22.00
CA ARG A 55 8.35 20.94 -22.00
C ARG A 55 9.10 20.62 -23.29
N PHE A 56 8.62 19.64 -24.06
CA PHE A 56 9.27 19.12 -25.27
C PHE A 56 8.59 19.61 -26.56
N VAL A 57 7.41 20.23 -26.43
CA VAL A 57 6.69 20.83 -27.54
C VAL A 57 7.47 22.01 -28.11
N ARG A 58 7.51 22.07 -29.44
CA ARG A 58 7.98 23.27 -30.15
C ARG A 58 6.96 24.39 -29.94
N TRP A 59 7.22 25.23 -28.95
CA TRP A 59 6.35 26.36 -28.63
C TRP A 59 6.27 27.38 -29.79
N PRO A 60 5.12 28.05 -29.94
CA PRO A 60 4.95 29.19 -30.84
C PRO A 60 6.07 30.22 -30.68
N LYS A 61 6.44 30.87 -31.80
CA LYS A 61 7.60 31.78 -31.85
C LYS A 61 7.53 32.87 -30.77
N TYR A 62 6.36 33.47 -30.56
CA TYR A 62 6.19 34.56 -29.59
C TYR A 62 6.43 34.09 -28.15
N ILE A 63 5.96 32.90 -27.77
CA ILE A 63 6.18 32.33 -26.43
C ILE A 63 7.67 32.09 -26.19
N ARG A 64 8.41 31.68 -27.22
CA ARG A 64 9.85 31.46 -27.12
C ARG A 64 10.65 32.75 -26.97
N ILE A 65 10.17 33.86 -27.54
CA ILE A 65 10.81 35.18 -27.44
C ILE A 65 10.49 35.84 -26.09
N GLN A 66 9.30 35.58 -25.55
CA GLN A 66 8.81 36.16 -24.30
C GLN A 66 9.24 35.40 -23.04
N ARG A 67 9.72 34.16 -23.17
CA ARG A 67 10.29 33.37 -22.07
C ARG A 67 11.78 33.62 -21.96
#